data_AF-A0A930XI39-F1
#
_entry.id   AF-A0A930XI39-F1
#
_cell.length_a   1.000
_cell.length_b   1.000
_cell.length_c   1.000
_cell.angle_alpha   90.00
_cell.angle_beta   90.00
_cell.angle_gamma   90.00
#
_symmetry.space_group_name_H-M   'P 1'
#
loop_
_entity.id
_entity.type
_entity.pdbx_description
1 polymer ?
#
loop_
_entity_poly.entity_id
_entity_poly.type
_entity_poly.pdbx_seq_one_letter_code
_entity_poly.pdbx_strand_id
1 'polypeptide(L)'
;MPQAMPRVCGRCSALTPRMQRHFARSSGSRATAHRRGHPQVSSFVRLGQGRFQGRGRLDAFDAIDRNFPKRYYVDDWHLPRGIQAGQLVEVTLQSRQFDAYLYLTDTRTRRRKPLLTGLDTRTTGEGFTPDARLVFSVQPQRQYRLRVSSQTPRAQGRYKLTCRIYPASSASFNFFYGFGLVDAAAAVASALVGSPGETVPLEVRSLSNDDWGRHLVNAPALWAQQITGKGVTVAVIDTGVDRTHPDLQPNIWVNSREIAGNGLDDDQNGLVDDVQGWDFVDHDNDPSDTDGHGTHVAGLIAAAQNEMGITGVAPDATLLPIRVLSRQANPADPTGNIALIRGIDYAVQMGAQVINLSLNKGYRYEFELGAALQRANQAGAVVVIAAGNERETGGMVQPSQLAQRAMVSNLGIVVGALDFQRTMTRFSNPAGRIPGPFVVAPGSIMHSTFPAGQLGLLDGTSMATPHVSGIVALMLSANPDLTPAQVYRILTETATPQGITLTP
;
A
#
# COMPACT_ATOMS: atom_id res chain seq x y z
N MET A 1 -65.97 27.20 -46.06
CA MET A 1 -67.07 28.18 -46.17
C MET A 1 -67.37 28.75 -44.78
N PRO A 2 -67.81 30.01 -44.65
CA PRO A 2 -67.10 31.05 -43.89
C PRO A 2 -67.79 31.53 -42.58
N GLN A 3 -67.01 32.32 -41.81
CA GLN A 3 -67.36 33.53 -41.02
C GLN A 3 -68.55 33.53 -40.02
N ALA A 4 -68.30 33.99 -38.79
CA ALA A 4 -68.69 35.33 -38.26
C ALA A 4 -68.87 35.35 -36.72
N MET A 5 -68.35 36.42 -36.08
CA MET A 5 -68.68 36.85 -34.69
C MET A 5 -70.03 37.61 -34.65
N PRO A 6 -70.63 37.90 -33.46
CA PRO A 6 -70.34 39.13 -32.65
C PRO A 6 -70.33 38.88 -31.10
N ARG A 7 -69.56 39.61 -30.24
CA ARG A 7 -69.81 40.92 -29.55
C ARG A 7 -71.14 40.95 -28.73
N VAL A 8 -71.29 41.40 -27.47
CA VAL A 8 -70.70 42.51 -26.67
C VAL A 8 -71.29 42.55 -25.22
N CYS A 9 -70.56 43.17 -24.26
CA CYS A 9 -70.94 43.82 -22.97
C CYS A 9 -71.62 43.00 -21.83
N GLY A 10 -71.47 43.34 -20.54
CA GLY A 10 -71.05 44.61 -19.93
C GLY A 10 -70.73 44.50 -18.42
N ARG A 11 -70.22 45.63 -17.90
CA ARG A 11 -69.58 45.88 -16.60
C ARG A 11 -70.54 45.93 -15.40
N CYS A 12 -70.01 45.68 -14.20
CA CYS A 12 -70.33 46.46 -12.98
C CYS A 12 -69.13 46.54 -12.02
N SER A 13 -68.64 47.76 -11.84
CA SER A 13 -67.89 48.38 -10.72
C SER A 13 -68.65 48.24 -9.37
N ALA A 14 -68.15 48.49 -8.16
CA ALA A 14 -66.88 48.81 -7.48
C ALA A 14 -67.21 48.83 -5.96
N LEU A 15 -66.23 48.69 -5.05
CA LEU A 15 -66.08 49.42 -3.76
C LEU A 15 -65.10 48.72 -2.79
N THR A 16 -64.31 49.53 -2.09
CA THR A 16 -63.22 49.24 -1.13
C THR A 16 -63.72 49.44 0.34
N PRO A 17 -62.88 49.56 1.40
CA PRO A 17 -62.11 48.51 2.11
C PRO A 17 -62.27 48.54 3.67
N ARG A 18 -61.92 47.46 4.40
CA ARG A 18 -60.93 47.42 5.52
C ARG A 18 -61.09 46.23 6.49
N MET A 19 -59.91 45.73 6.88
CA MET A 19 -59.51 45.09 8.15
C MET A 19 -60.04 43.69 8.49
N GLN A 20 -59.12 42.71 8.51
CA GLN A 20 -58.80 41.95 9.73
C GLN A 20 -57.53 41.11 9.58
N ARG A 21 -56.96 40.76 10.75
CA ARG A 21 -55.62 40.23 10.99
C ARG A 21 -55.55 38.69 10.91
N HIS A 22 -54.33 38.24 10.63
CA HIS A 22 -53.62 37.05 11.15
C HIS A 22 -54.01 35.60 10.76
N PHE A 23 -52.98 34.95 10.18
CA PHE A 23 -52.54 33.55 10.24
C PHE A 23 -53.50 32.42 9.81
N ALA A 24 -53.21 31.80 8.65
CA ALA A 24 -52.78 30.39 8.53
C ALA A 24 -52.53 29.99 7.06
N ARG A 25 -51.60 29.03 6.90
CA ARG A 25 -51.04 28.39 5.71
C ARG A 25 -52.01 28.05 4.56
N SER A 26 -51.54 28.14 3.31
CA SER A 26 -51.49 26.98 2.40
C SER A 26 -50.76 27.29 1.07
N SER A 27 -49.91 26.33 0.70
CA SER A 27 -49.55 25.86 -0.65
C SER A 27 -49.40 26.82 -1.84
N GLY A 28 -48.24 26.69 -2.50
CA GLY A 28 -48.17 26.73 -3.95
C GLY A 28 -47.35 27.89 -4.50
N SER A 29 -46.03 27.73 -4.58
CA SER A 29 -45.21 28.56 -5.44
C SER A 29 -44.37 27.68 -6.35
N ARG A 30 -44.71 27.80 -7.63
CA ARG A 30 -44.11 27.16 -8.79
C ARG A 30 -42.59 27.29 -8.79
N ALA A 31 -41.96 26.19 -9.18
CA ALA A 31 -40.58 26.14 -9.60
C ALA A 31 -40.26 27.27 -10.61
N THR A 32 -39.43 28.21 -10.19
CA THR A 32 -38.72 29.12 -11.08
C THR A 32 -37.44 28.42 -11.53
N ALA A 33 -37.38 28.15 -12.84
CA ALA A 33 -36.21 27.62 -13.51
C ALA A 33 -34.97 28.48 -13.22
N HIS A 34 -33.97 27.89 -12.56
CA HIS A 34 -32.68 28.54 -12.38
C HIS A 34 -31.94 28.63 -13.72
N ARG A 35 -31.61 29.88 -14.07
CA ARG A 35 -30.71 30.31 -15.15
C ARG A 35 -29.40 29.52 -15.13
N ARG A 36 -28.83 29.29 -16.32
CA ARG A 36 -27.47 28.77 -16.58
C ARG A 36 -26.44 29.46 -15.65
N GLY A 37 -26.10 28.79 -14.55
CA GLY A 37 -25.07 29.24 -13.61
C GLY A 37 -23.69 28.81 -14.09
N HIS A 38 -22.69 29.65 -13.85
CA HIS A 38 -21.29 29.24 -13.91
C HIS A 38 -21.06 27.97 -13.08
N PRO A 39 -20.22 27.01 -13.52
CA PRO A 39 -19.95 25.81 -12.73
C PRO A 39 -19.44 26.23 -11.35
N GLN A 40 -20.16 25.85 -10.29
CA GLN A 40 -19.69 26.05 -8.93
C GLN A 40 -18.45 25.20 -8.74
N VAL A 41 -17.34 25.82 -8.35
CA VAL A 41 -16.13 25.06 -8.02
C VAL A 41 -16.26 24.61 -6.57
N SER A 42 -16.29 23.30 -6.37
CA SER A 42 -16.45 22.68 -5.07
C SER A 42 -15.18 22.80 -4.21
N SER A 43 -15.33 22.75 -2.88
CA SER A 43 -14.23 22.96 -1.93
C SER A 43 -14.22 21.93 -0.80
N PHE A 44 -13.03 21.60 -0.31
CA PHE A 44 -12.84 20.66 0.79
C PHE A 44 -13.15 21.27 2.17
N VAL A 45 -13.63 20.42 3.08
CA VAL A 45 -13.75 20.69 4.51
C VAL A 45 -12.53 20.11 5.24
N ARG A 46 -11.93 20.87 6.15
CA ARG A 46 -10.79 20.40 6.97
C ARG A 46 -11.30 19.46 8.07
N LEU A 47 -10.66 18.30 8.21
CA LEU A 47 -10.98 17.31 9.24
C LEU A 47 -9.91 17.24 10.35
N GLY A 48 -8.71 17.73 10.08
CA GLY A 48 -7.57 17.72 11.00
C GLY A 48 -6.31 18.31 10.35
N GLN A 49 -5.16 18.22 11.02
CA GLN A 49 -3.89 18.63 10.40
C GLN A 49 -3.65 17.83 9.11
N GLY A 50 -3.42 18.53 8.00
CA GLY A 50 -3.16 17.93 6.69
C GLY A 50 -4.31 17.12 6.07
N ARG A 51 -5.47 16.95 6.73
CA ARG A 51 -6.56 16.08 6.27
C ARG A 51 -7.81 16.87 5.91
N PHE A 52 -8.35 16.57 4.74
CA PHE A 52 -9.47 17.29 4.13
C PHE A 52 -10.42 16.31 3.45
N GLN A 53 -11.72 16.62 3.45
CA GLN A 53 -12.74 15.82 2.78
C GLN A 53 -13.69 16.68 1.96
N GLY A 54 -14.04 16.18 0.78
CA GLY A 54 -15.09 16.69 -0.09
C GLY A 54 -16.18 15.66 -0.29
N ARG A 55 -17.41 16.10 -0.54
CA ARG A 55 -18.48 15.26 -1.07
C ARG A 55 -19.08 15.99 -2.26
N GLY A 56 -19.31 15.27 -3.35
CA GLY A 56 -19.87 15.82 -4.56
C GLY A 56 -20.85 14.84 -5.19
N ARG A 57 -21.47 15.30 -6.28
CA ARG A 57 -22.31 14.50 -7.14
C ARG A 57 -21.94 14.83 -8.57
N LEU A 58 -21.61 13.81 -9.34
CA LEU A 58 -21.43 13.92 -10.78
C LEU A 58 -22.82 13.74 -11.42
N ASP A 59 -23.31 14.72 -12.17
CA ASP A 59 -24.60 14.65 -12.85
C ASP A 59 -24.73 15.55 -14.10
N ALA A 60 -25.94 15.59 -14.69
CA ALA A 60 -26.19 16.31 -15.93
C ALA A 60 -26.10 17.84 -15.84
N PHE A 61 -26.06 18.39 -14.63
CA PHE A 61 -25.85 19.83 -14.40
C PHE A 61 -24.37 20.21 -14.38
N ASP A 62 -23.47 19.22 -14.30
CA ASP A 62 -22.04 19.44 -14.43
C ASP A 62 -21.62 19.78 -15.85
N ALA A 63 -20.44 20.38 -15.96
CA ALA A 63 -19.88 20.72 -17.26
C ALA A 63 -19.57 19.46 -18.06
N ILE A 64 -19.74 19.53 -19.38
CA ILE A 64 -19.24 18.48 -20.28
C ILE A 64 -17.73 18.65 -20.44
N ASP A 65 -16.97 17.57 -20.23
CA ASP A 65 -15.55 17.51 -20.52
C ASP A 65 -15.32 17.74 -22.02
N ARG A 66 -14.68 18.86 -22.35
CA ARG A 66 -14.40 19.22 -23.74
C ARG A 66 -13.17 18.52 -24.31
N ASN A 67 -12.38 17.85 -23.47
CA ASN A 67 -11.22 17.08 -23.90
C ASN A 67 -11.61 15.66 -24.36
N PHE A 68 -12.80 15.18 -24.01
CA PHE A 68 -13.32 13.89 -24.42
C PHE A 68 -14.62 14.06 -25.21
N PRO A 69 -14.66 13.72 -26.51
CA PRO A 69 -15.79 14.02 -27.39
C PRO A 69 -17.12 13.30 -27.01
N LYS A 70 -17.10 12.38 -26.04
CA LYS A 70 -18.26 11.59 -25.59
C LYS A 70 -18.86 12.12 -24.27
N ARG A 71 -19.50 13.30 -24.26
CA ARG A 71 -20.34 13.85 -23.14
C ARG A 71 -20.01 13.38 -21.70
N TYR A 72 -18.76 13.46 -21.27
CA TYR A 72 -18.38 13.14 -19.89
C TYR A 72 -18.74 14.32 -18.98
N TYR A 73 -19.36 14.06 -17.83
CA TYR A 73 -19.58 15.11 -16.83
C TYR A 73 -18.29 15.35 -16.05
N VAL A 74 -18.04 16.60 -15.66
CA VAL A 74 -16.89 16.96 -14.80
C VAL A 74 -17.30 17.91 -13.69
N ASP A 75 -16.92 17.57 -12.47
CA ASP A 75 -16.99 18.47 -11.32
C ASP A 75 -15.56 18.97 -10.98
N ASP A 76 -15.43 20.29 -10.90
CA ASP A 76 -14.16 20.99 -10.67
C ASP A 76 -14.00 21.31 -9.18
N TRP A 77 -12.83 20.99 -8.64
CA TRP A 77 -12.49 21.19 -7.24
C TRP A 77 -11.24 22.07 -7.08
N HIS A 78 -11.31 23.01 -6.13
CA HIS A 78 -10.13 23.69 -5.63
C HIS A 78 -9.40 22.80 -4.62
N LEU A 79 -8.07 22.75 -4.70
CA LEU A 79 -7.28 22.18 -3.62
C LEU A 79 -7.46 23.00 -2.33
N PRO A 80 -7.27 22.38 -1.15
CA PRO A 80 -7.26 23.12 0.10
C PRO A 80 -6.27 24.30 0.06
N ARG A 81 -6.59 25.39 0.77
CA ARG A 81 -5.68 26.54 0.88
C ARG A 81 -4.53 26.23 1.84
N GLY A 82 -3.41 26.94 1.69
CA GLY A 82 -2.26 26.84 2.59
C GLY A 82 -1.26 25.72 2.25
N ILE A 83 -1.35 25.13 1.06
CA ILE A 83 -0.36 24.16 0.57
C ILE A 83 0.84 24.93 0.02
N GLN A 84 2.02 24.64 0.54
CA GLN A 84 3.29 25.23 0.15
C GLN A 84 3.91 24.45 -1.01
N ALA A 85 4.76 25.13 -1.79
CA ALA A 85 5.55 24.46 -2.82
C ALA A 85 6.45 23.37 -2.20
N GLY A 86 6.59 22.25 -2.90
CA GLY A 86 7.30 21.07 -2.42
C GLY A 86 6.45 20.11 -1.58
N GLN A 87 5.33 20.57 -0.98
CA GLN A 87 4.45 19.67 -0.25
C GLN A 87 3.77 18.68 -1.19
N LEU A 88 3.69 17.43 -0.73
CA LEU A 88 2.97 16.38 -1.43
C LEU A 88 1.48 16.46 -1.13
N VAL A 89 0.67 16.30 -2.17
CA VAL A 89 -0.78 16.25 -2.09
C VAL A 89 -1.25 14.92 -2.66
N GLU A 90 -1.98 14.16 -1.86
CA GLU A 90 -2.73 12.99 -2.27
C GLU A 90 -4.21 13.33 -2.30
N VAL A 91 -4.89 12.94 -3.38
CA VAL A 91 -6.34 12.99 -3.49
C VAL A 91 -6.87 11.63 -3.89
N THR A 92 -7.79 11.08 -3.10
CA THR A 92 -8.56 9.90 -3.45
C THR A 92 -10.01 10.28 -3.74
N LEU A 93 -10.59 9.64 -4.75
CA LEU A 93 -11.97 9.80 -5.19
C LEU A 93 -12.66 8.46 -5.00
N GLN A 94 -13.75 8.45 -4.24
CA GLN A 94 -14.53 7.26 -4.00
C GLN A 94 -15.95 7.38 -4.55
N SER A 95 -16.38 6.45 -5.39
CA SER A 95 -17.77 6.34 -5.84
C SER A 95 -18.22 4.89 -5.98
N ARG A 96 -19.42 4.61 -5.47
CA ARG A 96 -20.10 3.32 -5.71
C ARG A 96 -21.04 3.33 -6.91
N GLN A 97 -21.08 4.41 -7.67
CA GLN A 97 -22.15 4.65 -8.65
C GLN A 97 -21.62 4.91 -10.06
N PHE A 98 -20.33 5.17 -10.21
CA PHE A 98 -19.69 5.33 -11.51
C PHE A 98 -18.23 4.91 -11.46
N ASP A 99 -17.66 4.65 -12.63
CA ASP A 99 -16.23 4.38 -12.82
C ASP A 99 -15.43 5.66 -12.57
N ALA A 100 -14.89 5.81 -11.36
CA ALA A 100 -14.27 7.04 -10.90
C ALA A 100 -13.04 7.40 -11.74
N TYR A 101 -12.98 8.65 -12.21
CA TYR A 101 -11.80 9.18 -12.90
C TYR A 101 -11.42 10.53 -12.31
N LEU A 102 -10.15 10.71 -11.99
CA LEU A 102 -9.62 11.91 -11.34
C LEU A 102 -8.49 12.46 -12.19
N TYR A 103 -8.40 13.77 -12.39
CA TYR A 103 -7.22 14.34 -13.04
C TYR A 103 -6.94 15.77 -12.60
N LEU A 104 -5.70 16.20 -12.79
CA LEU A 104 -5.17 17.50 -12.37
C LEU A 104 -4.85 18.35 -13.60
N THR A 105 -5.19 19.63 -13.55
CA THR A 105 -4.91 20.59 -14.63
C THR A 105 -4.20 21.83 -14.11
N ASP A 106 -3.34 22.45 -14.94
CA ASP A 106 -2.79 23.79 -14.67
C ASP A 106 -3.78 24.84 -15.17
N THR A 107 -4.28 25.70 -14.29
CA THR A 107 -5.24 26.73 -14.68
C THR A 107 -4.59 27.91 -15.40
N ARG A 108 -3.25 28.00 -15.44
CA ARG A 108 -2.52 29.07 -16.14
C ARG A 108 -2.24 28.74 -17.60
N THR A 109 -2.12 27.46 -17.95
CA THR A 109 -1.86 27.07 -19.34
C THR A 109 -3.15 27.06 -20.15
N ARG A 110 -3.22 27.82 -21.26
CA ARG A 110 -4.35 27.75 -22.21
C ARG A 110 -4.52 26.36 -22.83
N ARG A 111 -3.52 25.48 -22.72
CA ARG A 111 -3.58 24.06 -23.09
C ARG A 111 -4.31 23.28 -22.00
N ARG A 112 -5.49 22.75 -22.35
CA ARG A 112 -6.40 22.03 -21.43
C ARG A 112 -6.02 20.56 -21.21
N LYS A 113 -4.76 20.15 -21.48
CA LYS A 113 -4.33 18.77 -21.28
C LYS A 113 -4.15 18.49 -19.78
N PRO A 114 -4.55 17.32 -19.27
CA PRO A 114 -4.23 16.92 -17.90
C PRO A 114 -2.72 17.00 -17.65
N LEU A 115 -2.33 17.57 -16.52
CA LEU A 115 -0.95 17.49 -16.01
C LEU A 115 -0.67 16.07 -15.50
N LEU A 116 -1.64 15.51 -14.79
CA LEU A 116 -1.60 14.19 -14.20
C LEU A 116 -3.02 13.61 -14.26
N THR A 117 -3.10 12.33 -14.55
CA THR A 117 -4.34 11.55 -14.50
C THR A 117 -4.21 10.58 -13.34
N GLY A 118 -5.28 10.44 -12.58
CA GLY A 118 -5.35 9.52 -11.46
C GLY A 118 -5.21 8.09 -11.97
N LEU A 119 -4.52 7.28 -11.20
CA LEU A 119 -4.50 5.84 -11.41
C LEU A 119 -5.84 5.30 -10.92
N ASP A 120 -6.52 4.53 -11.77
CA ASP A 120 -7.55 3.63 -11.28
C ASP A 120 -6.84 2.62 -10.37
N THR A 121 -7.23 2.59 -9.11
CA THR A 121 -6.64 1.67 -8.13
C THR A 121 -7.33 0.31 -8.11
N ARG A 122 -8.27 0.04 -9.04
CA ARG A 122 -8.80 -1.30 -9.31
C ARG A 122 -8.53 -1.70 -10.76
N THR A 123 -8.27 -2.99 -10.96
CA THR A 123 -7.99 -3.59 -12.27
C THR A 123 -9.00 -4.70 -12.56
N THR A 124 -10.11 -4.30 -13.19
CA THR A 124 -11.18 -5.01 -13.94
C THR A 124 -11.58 -6.47 -13.65
N GLY A 125 -12.89 -6.71 -13.43
CA GLY A 125 -13.58 -7.96 -13.78
C GLY A 125 -14.85 -8.26 -12.95
N GLU A 126 -16.03 -8.01 -13.52
CA GLU A 126 -17.39 -8.38 -13.04
C GLU A 126 -17.86 -7.88 -11.63
N GLY A 127 -18.82 -6.94 -11.66
CA GLY A 127 -19.66 -6.60 -10.50
C GLY A 127 -19.27 -5.34 -9.74
N PHE A 128 -19.96 -4.23 -10.06
CA PHE A 128 -20.09 -2.98 -9.29
C PHE A 128 -18.83 -2.41 -8.55
N THR A 129 -18.27 -1.33 -9.13
CA THR A 129 -17.52 -0.15 -8.55
C THR A 129 -15.98 -0.06 -8.73
N PRO A 130 -15.41 1.12 -9.12
CA PRO A 130 -14.13 1.62 -8.53
C PRO A 130 -13.94 3.12 -8.14
N ASP A 131 -12.87 3.37 -7.34
CA ASP A 131 -12.35 4.60 -6.69
C ASP A 131 -10.95 5.02 -7.27
N ALA A 132 -10.74 6.29 -7.67
CA ALA A 132 -9.50 6.78 -8.30
C ALA A 132 -8.53 7.51 -7.34
N ARG A 133 -7.21 7.48 -7.58
CA ARG A 133 -6.18 8.16 -6.75
C ARG A 133 -5.22 9.01 -7.56
N LEU A 134 -4.89 10.20 -7.08
CA LEU A 134 -3.93 11.14 -7.67
C LEU A 134 -2.97 11.68 -6.61
N VAL A 135 -1.67 11.59 -6.85
CA VAL A 135 -0.63 12.11 -5.95
C VAL A 135 0.33 13.01 -6.72
N PHE A 136 0.65 14.19 -6.19
CA PHE A 136 1.54 15.14 -6.85
C PHE A 136 2.22 16.09 -5.85
N SER A 137 3.42 16.53 -6.20
CA SER A 137 4.10 17.62 -5.47
C SER A 137 3.65 18.97 -6.03
N VAL A 138 3.35 19.92 -5.13
CA VAL A 138 2.99 21.29 -5.51
C VAL A 138 4.22 22.02 -6.03
N GLN A 139 4.21 22.36 -7.32
CA GLN A 139 5.29 23.10 -7.94
C GLN A 139 5.15 24.60 -7.67
N PRO A 140 6.28 25.33 -7.52
CA PRO A 140 6.26 26.77 -7.41
C PRO A 140 5.48 27.43 -8.55
N GLN A 141 4.75 28.48 -8.21
CA GLN A 141 3.98 29.32 -9.12
C GLN A 141 2.79 28.63 -9.82
N ARG A 142 2.65 27.29 -9.85
CA ARG A 142 1.52 26.62 -10.52
C ARG A 142 0.21 26.81 -9.76
N GLN A 143 -0.89 26.87 -10.53
CA GLN A 143 -2.24 26.85 -9.98
C GLN A 143 -2.96 25.61 -10.47
N TYR A 144 -3.40 24.80 -9.52
CA TYR A 144 -4.00 23.50 -9.80
C TYR A 144 -5.51 23.55 -9.73
N ARG A 145 -6.15 22.81 -10.63
CA ARG A 145 -7.56 22.44 -10.52
C ARG A 145 -7.69 20.93 -10.61
N LEU A 146 -8.32 20.37 -9.58
CA LEU A 146 -8.66 18.96 -9.51
C LEU A 146 -9.99 18.76 -10.23
N ARG A 147 -10.11 17.67 -11.00
CA ARG A 147 -11.31 17.37 -11.79
C ARG A 147 -11.77 15.96 -11.53
N VAL A 148 -13.00 15.83 -11.05
CA VAL A 148 -13.71 14.56 -10.92
C VAL A 148 -14.48 14.31 -12.19
N SER A 149 -14.38 13.11 -12.73
CA SER A 149 -15.06 12.64 -13.92
C SER A 149 -15.34 11.14 -13.80
N SER A 150 -15.76 10.52 -14.90
CA SER A 150 -15.85 9.08 -15.02
C SER A 150 -15.18 8.60 -16.29
N GLN A 151 -14.69 7.35 -16.32
CA GLN A 151 -14.29 6.71 -17.57
C GLN A 151 -15.50 6.27 -18.43
N THR A 152 -16.69 6.23 -17.81
CA THR A 152 -17.96 5.96 -18.50
C THR A 152 -18.67 7.26 -18.93
N PRO A 153 -19.02 7.43 -20.22
CA PRO A 153 -19.74 8.61 -20.70
C PRO A 153 -21.05 8.85 -19.95
N ARG A 154 -21.33 10.10 -19.57
CA ARG A 154 -22.56 10.54 -18.88
C ARG A 154 -22.87 9.80 -17.57
N ALA A 155 -21.89 9.17 -16.93
CA ALA A 155 -22.10 8.50 -15.66
C ALA A 155 -22.48 9.51 -14.58
N GLN A 156 -23.39 9.11 -13.69
CA GLN A 156 -23.89 9.98 -12.62
C GLN A 156 -23.81 9.26 -11.29
N GLY A 157 -23.52 10.01 -10.23
CA GLY A 157 -23.50 9.43 -8.91
C GLY A 157 -22.85 10.32 -7.88
N ARG A 158 -23.05 9.96 -6.61
CA ARG A 158 -22.38 10.59 -5.48
C ARG A 158 -20.97 10.06 -5.35
N TYR A 159 -20.11 10.90 -4.82
CA TYR A 159 -18.75 10.52 -4.52
C TYR A 159 -18.21 11.27 -3.30
N LYS A 160 -17.12 10.75 -2.76
CA LYS A 160 -16.34 11.35 -1.68
C LYS A 160 -14.92 11.60 -2.18
N LEU A 161 -14.40 12.80 -1.94
CA LEU A 161 -12.98 13.08 -2.09
C LEU A 161 -12.32 13.08 -0.72
N THR A 162 -11.13 12.50 -0.61
CA THR A 162 -10.24 12.72 0.53
C THR A 162 -8.98 13.37 0.00
N CYS A 163 -8.55 14.47 0.62
CA CYS A 163 -7.30 15.14 0.30
C CYS A 163 -6.39 15.11 1.52
N ARG A 164 -5.17 14.62 1.33
CA ARG A 164 -4.10 14.61 2.34
C ARG A 164 -2.95 15.46 1.83
N ILE A 165 -2.55 16.42 2.66
CA ILE A 165 -1.36 17.24 2.45
C ILE A 165 -0.33 16.79 3.46
N TYR A 166 0.80 16.32 2.93
CA TYR A 166 1.92 15.90 3.75
C TYR A 166 2.74 17.13 4.15
N PRO A 167 3.23 17.21 5.40
CA PRO A 167 4.14 18.28 5.82
C PRO A 167 5.37 18.28 4.92
N ALA A 168 5.98 19.45 4.71
CA ALA A 168 7.14 19.58 3.82
C ALA A 168 8.35 18.72 4.22
N SER A 169 8.36 18.11 5.41
CA SER A 169 9.28 17.04 5.80
C SER A 169 9.14 15.76 4.96
N SER A 170 8.11 15.62 4.13
CA SER A 170 8.04 14.64 3.03
C SER A 170 8.97 14.97 1.85
N ALA A 171 9.82 16.00 1.97
CA ALA A 171 10.90 16.33 1.04
C ALA A 171 12.03 15.27 1.00
N SER A 172 12.00 14.26 1.88
CA SER A 172 12.95 13.15 1.92
C SER A 172 12.64 11.99 0.96
N PHE A 173 11.46 11.96 0.31
CA PHE A 173 11.12 10.88 -0.61
C PHE A 173 11.86 11.02 -1.95
N ASN A 174 12.77 10.08 -2.22
CA ASN A 174 13.56 10.01 -3.44
C ASN A 174 12.93 9.02 -4.45
N PHE A 175 13.09 9.33 -5.74
CA PHE A 175 12.61 8.48 -6.82
C PHE A 175 13.17 7.05 -6.78
N PHE A 176 14.44 6.87 -6.41
CA PHE A 176 15.10 5.57 -6.40
C PHE A 176 14.88 4.82 -5.08
N TYR A 177 15.19 5.47 -3.95
CA TYR A 177 15.26 4.81 -2.64
C TYR A 177 14.10 5.15 -1.69
N GLY A 178 13.07 5.87 -2.15
CA GLY A 178 11.95 6.27 -1.30
C GLY A 178 12.44 7.09 -0.10
N PHE A 179 12.09 6.66 1.11
CA PHE A 179 12.49 7.35 2.35
C PHE A 179 13.92 7.06 2.81
N GLY A 180 14.61 6.11 2.17
CA GLY A 180 16.01 5.78 2.48
C GLY A 180 16.18 4.47 3.25
N LEU A 181 17.36 4.30 3.83
CA LEU A 181 17.79 3.10 4.53
C LEU A 181 17.09 2.99 5.87
N VAL A 182 16.54 1.81 6.17
CA VAL A 182 15.94 1.51 7.47
C VAL A 182 16.99 1.44 8.59
N ASP A 183 16.61 1.89 9.78
CA ASP A 183 17.38 1.75 11.03
C ASP A 183 16.47 1.09 12.08
N ALA A 184 16.84 -0.12 12.49
CA ALA A 184 16.09 -0.95 13.41
C ALA A 184 15.98 -0.29 14.80
N ALA A 185 17.09 0.22 15.33
CA ALA A 185 17.13 0.83 16.65
C ALA A 185 16.26 2.10 16.71
N ALA A 186 16.33 2.94 15.68
CA ALA A 186 15.50 4.14 15.58
C ALA A 186 14.01 3.79 15.45
N ALA A 187 13.68 2.76 14.64
CA ALA A 187 12.30 2.31 14.47
C ALA A 187 11.70 1.75 15.78
N VAL A 188 12.45 0.91 16.51
CA VAL A 188 12.01 0.36 17.81
C VAL A 188 11.91 1.45 18.87
N ALA A 189 12.85 2.39 18.94
CA ALA A 189 12.75 3.53 19.85
C ALA A 189 11.47 4.36 19.58
N SER A 190 11.16 4.62 18.31
CA SER A 190 9.92 5.32 17.93
C SER A 190 8.65 4.51 18.25
N ALA A 191 8.70 3.19 18.11
CA ALA A 191 7.62 2.27 18.48
C ALA A 191 7.28 2.33 19.98
N LEU A 192 8.29 2.47 20.85
CA LEU A 192 8.10 2.52 22.31
C LEU A 192 7.57 3.88 22.79
N VAL A 193 7.95 4.99 22.15
CA VAL A 193 7.66 6.36 22.63
C VAL A 193 6.41 6.97 21.96
N GLY A 194 5.96 6.44 20.83
CA GLY A 194 4.79 6.95 20.08
C GLY A 194 5.07 8.20 19.22
N SER A 195 6.30 8.74 19.25
CA SER A 195 6.90 9.73 18.31
C SER A 195 8.41 9.82 18.57
N PRO A 196 9.25 10.14 17.57
CA PRO A 196 10.70 9.94 17.64
C PRO A 196 11.40 11.01 18.47
N GLY A 197 12.31 10.59 19.35
CA GLY A 197 13.12 11.54 20.11
C GLY A 197 13.99 10.91 21.19
N GLU A 198 14.89 10.01 20.80
CA GLU A 198 16.19 9.86 21.47
C GLU A 198 17.09 8.94 20.63
N THR A 199 18.10 9.54 19.99
CA THR A 199 19.16 8.79 19.32
C THR A 199 20.20 8.40 20.36
N VAL A 200 20.30 7.11 20.67
CA VAL A 200 21.46 6.59 21.41
C VAL A 200 22.60 6.42 20.40
N PRO A 201 23.78 7.05 20.60
CA PRO A 201 24.93 6.84 19.73
C PRO A 201 25.40 5.39 19.88
N LEU A 202 25.45 4.65 18.78
CA LEU A 202 25.93 3.27 18.77
C LEU A 202 27.23 3.19 17.97
N GLU A 203 28.27 2.70 18.63
CA GLU A 203 29.56 2.43 18.00
C GLU A 203 29.41 1.28 16.99
N VAL A 204 29.61 1.60 15.71
CA VAL A 204 29.72 0.61 14.64
C VAL A 204 31.04 -0.15 14.82
N ARG A 205 30.99 -1.34 15.42
CA ARG A 205 32.14 -2.24 15.42
C ARG A 205 32.32 -2.85 14.02
N SER A 206 33.59 -2.99 13.64
CA SER A 206 34.11 -3.48 12.36
C SER A 206 33.28 -4.59 11.73
N LEU A 207 32.80 -4.33 10.51
CA LEU A 207 32.04 -5.25 9.65
C LEU A 207 32.93 -6.44 9.26
N SER A 208 32.63 -7.66 9.72
CA SER A 208 32.99 -8.86 8.97
C SER A 208 32.09 -8.92 7.72
N ASN A 209 32.63 -9.40 6.59
CA ASN A 209 31.89 -9.46 5.32
C ASN A 209 30.63 -10.35 5.39
N ASP A 210 30.54 -11.26 6.36
CA ASP A 210 29.45 -12.24 6.44
C ASP A 210 28.18 -11.66 7.09
N ASP A 211 28.28 -10.50 7.76
CA ASP A 211 27.24 -9.98 8.65
C ASP A 211 26.85 -8.53 8.38
N TRP A 212 27.31 -7.95 7.28
CA TRP A 212 27.24 -6.50 7.06
C TRP A 212 25.80 -5.97 7.01
N GLY A 213 24.85 -6.76 6.49
CA GLY A 213 23.47 -6.32 6.29
C GLY A 213 22.77 -5.97 7.60
N ARG A 214 22.79 -6.88 8.59
CA ARG A 214 22.17 -6.65 9.91
C ARG A 214 22.84 -5.52 10.71
N HIS A 215 24.15 -5.33 10.53
CA HIS A 215 24.86 -4.19 11.10
C HIS A 215 24.48 -2.87 10.41
N LEU A 216 24.31 -2.87 9.08
CA LEU A 216 23.93 -1.68 8.34
C LEU A 216 22.55 -1.16 8.77
N VAL A 217 21.62 -2.07 9.08
CA VAL A 217 20.29 -1.71 9.60
C VAL A 217 20.25 -1.57 11.12
N ASN A 218 21.41 -1.64 11.81
CA ASN A 218 21.53 -1.42 13.25
C ASN A 218 20.71 -2.40 14.14
N ALA A 219 20.52 -3.64 13.69
CA ALA A 219 19.78 -4.67 14.44
C ALA A 219 20.50 -5.17 15.71
N PRO A 220 21.83 -5.43 15.71
CA PRO A 220 22.52 -5.98 16.89
C PRO A 220 22.42 -5.14 18.17
N ALA A 221 22.21 -3.82 18.05
CA ALA A 221 22.03 -2.93 19.19
C ALA A 221 20.75 -3.22 20.00
N LEU A 222 19.76 -3.88 19.39
CA LEU A 222 18.50 -4.26 20.03
C LEU A 222 18.59 -5.58 20.77
N TRP A 223 19.41 -6.53 20.29
CA TRP A 223 19.62 -7.82 20.97
C TRP A 223 20.27 -7.64 22.34
N ALA A 224 21.18 -6.65 22.46
CA ALA A 224 21.75 -6.24 23.74
C ALA A 224 20.69 -5.75 24.75
N GLN A 225 19.52 -5.33 24.27
CA GLN A 225 18.37 -4.90 25.06
C GLN A 225 17.30 -5.98 25.19
N GLN A 226 17.58 -7.22 24.77
CA GLN A 226 16.64 -8.36 24.77
C GLN A 226 15.41 -8.13 23.87
N ILE A 227 15.53 -7.25 22.88
CA ILE A 227 14.55 -7.07 21.81
C ILE A 227 15.04 -7.90 20.63
N THR A 228 14.49 -9.11 20.48
CA THR A 228 14.97 -10.14 19.56
C THR A 228 13.89 -10.67 18.61
N GLY A 229 12.67 -10.11 18.68
CA GLY A 229 11.53 -10.55 17.86
C GLY A 229 10.69 -11.64 18.52
N LYS A 230 11.04 -12.05 19.74
CA LYS A 230 10.33 -13.07 20.52
C LYS A 230 8.82 -12.82 20.60
N GLY A 231 8.04 -13.85 20.30
CA GLY A 231 6.58 -13.81 20.34
C GLY A 231 5.92 -13.26 19.07
N VAL A 232 6.71 -12.88 18.07
CA VAL A 232 6.21 -12.43 16.77
C VAL A 232 6.37 -13.55 15.74
N THR A 233 5.29 -13.90 15.07
CA THR A 233 5.26 -14.83 13.94
C THR A 233 5.36 -14.09 12.62
N VAL A 234 6.33 -14.49 11.81
CA VAL A 234 6.60 -13.98 10.46
C VAL A 234 6.29 -15.08 9.45
N ALA A 235 5.27 -14.86 8.62
CA ALA A 235 4.96 -15.75 7.50
C ALA A 235 5.96 -15.53 6.36
N VAL A 236 6.66 -16.60 5.97
CA VAL A 236 7.55 -16.65 4.81
C VAL A 236 6.78 -17.30 3.67
N ILE A 237 6.16 -16.47 2.84
CA ILE A 237 5.40 -16.91 1.68
C ILE A 237 6.36 -16.94 0.47
N ASP A 238 6.87 -18.13 0.15
CA ASP A 238 8.00 -18.29 -0.77
C ASP A 238 8.05 -19.68 -1.43
N THR A 239 9.24 -20.21 -1.75
CA THR A 239 9.48 -21.57 -2.31
C THR A 239 9.41 -22.70 -1.27
N GLY A 240 9.06 -22.37 -0.03
CA GLY A 240 9.14 -23.24 1.14
C GLY A 240 10.26 -22.80 2.09
N VAL A 241 10.44 -23.53 3.19
CA VAL A 241 11.58 -23.35 4.12
C VAL A 241 12.13 -24.73 4.49
N ASP A 242 13.45 -24.90 4.51
CA ASP A 242 14.08 -26.06 5.15
C ASP A 242 13.89 -25.98 6.67
N ARG A 243 12.83 -26.61 7.16
CA ARG A 243 12.45 -26.68 8.57
C ARG A 243 13.46 -27.44 9.44
N THR A 244 14.36 -28.19 8.80
CA THR A 244 15.37 -29.01 9.48
C THR A 244 16.74 -28.33 9.55
N HIS A 245 16.89 -27.16 8.91
CA HIS A 245 18.13 -26.39 8.96
C HIS A 245 18.49 -26.04 10.41
N PRO A 246 19.71 -26.31 10.91
CA PRO A 246 20.08 -26.11 12.32
C PRO A 246 19.86 -24.67 12.83
N ASP A 247 20.07 -23.67 11.97
CA ASP A 247 19.81 -22.26 12.31
C ASP A 247 18.35 -21.84 12.24
N LEU A 248 17.46 -22.63 11.62
CA LEU A 248 16.05 -22.26 11.46
C LEU A 248 15.13 -23.10 12.34
N GLN A 249 15.45 -24.38 12.54
CA GLN A 249 14.64 -25.34 13.27
C GLN A 249 14.12 -24.81 14.63
N PRO A 250 14.92 -24.12 15.46
CA PRO A 250 14.43 -23.60 16.75
C PRO A 250 13.30 -22.58 16.62
N ASN A 251 13.21 -21.92 15.46
CA ASN A 251 12.29 -20.82 15.19
C ASN A 251 11.14 -21.22 14.27
N ILE A 252 11.02 -22.48 13.83
CA ILE A 252 9.90 -22.92 12.99
C ILE A 252 8.61 -22.91 13.80
N TRP A 253 7.58 -22.29 13.23
CA TRP A 253 6.23 -22.25 13.75
C TRP A 253 5.63 -23.65 13.84
N VAL A 254 4.83 -23.89 14.89
CA VAL A 254 4.13 -25.15 15.11
C VAL A 254 2.65 -24.88 15.34
N ASN A 255 1.78 -25.54 14.57
CA ASN A 255 0.34 -25.52 14.79
C ASN A 255 0.02 -26.34 16.04
N SER A 256 -0.12 -25.67 17.18
CA SER A 256 -0.52 -26.34 18.44
C SER A 256 -1.94 -26.93 18.41
N ARG A 257 -2.72 -26.66 17.36
CA ARG A 257 -4.09 -27.16 17.20
C ARG A 257 -4.18 -28.41 16.33
N GLU A 258 -3.07 -28.84 15.70
CA GLU A 258 -2.99 -30.08 14.93
C GLU A 258 -2.32 -31.21 15.72
N ILE A 259 -2.79 -32.44 15.53
CA ILE A 259 -2.16 -33.66 16.03
C ILE A 259 -1.38 -34.30 14.89
N ALA A 260 -0.06 -34.13 14.91
CA ALA A 260 0.81 -34.56 13.82
C ALA A 260 0.61 -36.01 13.37
N GLY A 261 0.24 -36.18 12.09
CA GLY A 261 0.23 -37.45 11.38
C GLY A 261 -1.02 -38.29 11.65
N ASN A 262 -2.10 -37.68 12.14
CA ASN A 262 -3.38 -38.38 12.34
C ASN A 262 -4.23 -38.43 11.06
N GLY A 263 -3.87 -37.68 10.01
CA GLY A 263 -4.58 -37.63 8.74
C GLY A 263 -5.88 -36.83 8.78
N LEU A 264 -6.07 -35.97 9.79
CA LEU A 264 -7.25 -35.13 10.01
C LEU A 264 -6.88 -33.64 9.97
N ASP A 265 -7.88 -32.81 9.73
CA ASP A 265 -7.83 -31.35 9.91
C ASP A 265 -8.46 -31.07 11.28
N ASP A 266 -7.63 -31.07 12.32
CA ASP A 266 -8.07 -31.02 13.71
C ASP A 266 -8.57 -29.61 14.10
N ASP A 267 -7.99 -28.57 13.50
CA ASP A 267 -8.36 -27.18 13.75
C ASP A 267 -9.43 -26.62 12.79
N GLN A 268 -9.88 -27.45 11.84
CA GLN A 268 -10.93 -27.18 10.86
C GLN A 268 -10.62 -25.96 9.97
N ASN A 269 -9.33 -25.73 9.70
CA ASN A 269 -8.89 -24.64 8.84
C ASN A 269 -8.98 -24.98 7.34
N GLY A 270 -9.26 -26.24 7.00
CA GLY A 270 -9.39 -26.78 5.65
C GLY A 270 -8.14 -27.51 5.14
N LEU A 271 -7.09 -27.64 5.97
CA LEU A 271 -5.78 -28.19 5.62
C LEU A 271 -5.42 -29.30 6.62
N VAL A 272 -5.20 -30.51 6.12
CA VAL A 272 -4.95 -31.70 6.95
C VAL A 272 -3.51 -31.70 7.45
N ASP A 273 -3.28 -31.85 8.75
CA ASP A 273 -1.95 -31.99 9.36
C ASP A 273 -0.97 -30.84 9.03
N ASP A 274 -1.41 -29.58 8.97
CA ASP A 274 -0.58 -28.40 8.66
C ASP A 274 0.35 -27.95 9.81
N VAL A 275 0.98 -28.92 10.48
CA VAL A 275 1.71 -28.80 11.76
C VAL A 275 2.83 -27.76 11.72
N GLN A 276 3.50 -27.55 10.58
CA GLN A 276 4.61 -26.59 10.46
C GLN A 276 4.51 -25.76 9.19
N GLY A 277 3.28 -25.35 8.85
CA GLY A 277 2.96 -24.61 7.64
C GLY A 277 2.35 -25.48 6.55
N TRP A 278 2.21 -24.90 5.36
CA TRP A 278 1.46 -25.52 4.27
C TRP A 278 2.07 -25.29 2.88
N ASP A 279 1.90 -26.26 2.00
CA ASP A 279 2.26 -26.17 0.60
C ASP A 279 1.03 -25.98 -0.31
N PHE A 280 0.89 -24.78 -0.87
CA PHE A 280 -0.15 -24.46 -1.85
C PHE A 280 0.23 -24.82 -3.29
N VAL A 281 1.46 -25.25 -3.55
CA VAL A 281 1.91 -25.75 -4.85
C VAL A 281 1.46 -27.19 -5.04
N ASP A 282 1.85 -28.07 -4.11
CA ASP A 282 1.59 -29.52 -4.19
C ASP A 282 0.34 -29.94 -3.39
N HIS A 283 -0.26 -29.01 -2.63
CA HIS A 283 -1.49 -29.18 -1.85
C HIS A 283 -1.36 -30.21 -0.73
N ASP A 284 -0.26 -30.15 0.01
CA ASP A 284 0.03 -30.99 1.16
C ASP A 284 0.63 -30.20 2.34
N ASN A 285 0.93 -30.92 3.42
CA ASN A 285 1.48 -30.39 4.65
C ASN A 285 3.02 -30.31 4.66
N ASP A 286 3.67 -30.39 3.50
CA ASP A 286 5.13 -30.31 3.41
C ASP A 286 5.60 -29.02 2.71
N PRO A 287 5.71 -27.89 3.44
CA PRO A 287 6.25 -26.64 2.88
C PRO A 287 7.77 -26.65 2.74
N SER A 288 8.40 -27.80 2.49
CA SER A 288 9.85 -27.93 2.37
C SER A 288 10.38 -27.19 1.14
N ASP A 289 11.53 -26.54 1.31
CA ASP A 289 12.16 -25.77 0.24
C ASP A 289 13.01 -26.65 -0.67
N THR A 290 12.60 -26.73 -1.94
CA THR A 290 13.34 -27.47 -2.99
C THR A 290 14.17 -26.56 -3.90
N ASP A 291 14.09 -25.24 -3.74
CA ASP A 291 14.80 -24.27 -4.60
C ASP A 291 15.92 -23.54 -3.82
N GLY A 292 15.66 -23.21 -2.56
CA GLY A 292 16.59 -22.57 -1.63
C GLY A 292 16.35 -21.10 -1.39
N HIS A 293 15.53 -20.45 -2.21
CA HIS A 293 15.20 -19.03 -2.07
C HIS A 293 14.46 -18.73 -0.75
N GLY A 294 13.40 -19.48 -0.43
CA GLY A 294 12.62 -19.26 0.79
C GLY A 294 13.40 -19.57 2.07
N THR A 295 14.26 -20.59 2.06
CA THR A 295 15.20 -20.88 3.16
C THR A 295 16.18 -19.73 3.37
N HIS A 296 16.70 -19.14 2.28
CA HIS A 296 17.60 -17.98 2.35
C HIS A 296 16.92 -16.75 2.93
N VAL A 297 15.69 -16.47 2.49
CA VAL A 297 14.84 -15.40 3.04
C VAL A 297 14.58 -15.63 4.53
N ALA A 298 14.21 -16.85 4.94
CA ALA A 298 13.92 -17.20 6.33
C ALA A 298 15.12 -16.93 7.26
N GLY A 299 16.34 -17.28 6.84
CA GLY A 299 17.55 -17.02 7.63
C GLY A 299 17.84 -15.55 7.86
N LEU A 300 17.63 -14.69 6.85
CA LEU A 300 17.81 -13.25 7.00
C LEU A 300 16.82 -12.64 8.00
N ILE A 301 15.62 -13.23 8.14
CA ILE A 301 14.63 -12.82 9.13
C ILE A 301 15.04 -13.29 10.52
N ALA A 302 15.17 -14.60 10.71
CA ALA A 302 15.21 -15.23 12.03
C ALA A 302 16.08 -16.49 12.10
N ALA A 303 17.24 -16.52 11.44
CA ALA A 303 18.27 -17.50 11.83
C ALA A 303 18.62 -17.29 13.31
N ALA A 304 18.61 -18.37 14.08
CA ALA A 304 18.78 -18.36 15.52
C ALA A 304 20.17 -17.86 15.91
N GLN A 305 20.27 -17.15 17.03
CA GLN A 305 21.56 -16.78 17.60
C GLN A 305 22.13 -17.96 18.41
N ASN A 306 22.67 -18.95 17.71
CA ASN A 306 23.04 -20.26 18.25
C ASN A 306 24.55 -20.60 18.07
N GLU A 307 25.37 -19.61 17.75
CA GLU A 307 26.81 -19.74 17.42
C GLU A 307 27.10 -20.61 16.18
N MET A 308 26.07 -20.96 15.41
CA MET A 308 26.16 -21.66 14.13
C MET A 308 25.74 -20.73 12.98
N GLY A 309 26.28 -20.99 11.80
CA GLY A 309 25.97 -20.28 10.55
C GLY A 309 25.82 -18.76 10.68
N ILE A 310 24.59 -18.26 10.58
CA ILE A 310 24.27 -16.81 10.61
C ILE A 310 23.24 -16.46 11.70
N THR A 311 23.12 -15.18 12.02
CA THR A 311 22.04 -14.65 12.87
C THR A 311 21.13 -13.74 12.07
N GLY A 312 19.82 -14.02 12.08
CA GLY A 312 18.80 -13.21 11.45
C GLY A 312 18.62 -11.86 12.15
N VAL A 313 17.90 -10.94 11.53
CA VAL A 313 17.61 -9.62 12.12
C VAL A 313 16.82 -9.74 13.44
N ALA A 314 15.87 -10.68 13.50
CA ALA A 314 15.02 -10.99 14.65
C ALA A 314 15.21 -12.44 15.08
N PRO A 315 16.31 -12.76 15.80
CA PRO A 315 16.75 -14.15 16.01
C PRO A 315 15.83 -15.02 16.87
N ASP A 316 14.85 -14.44 17.57
CA ASP A 316 13.84 -15.19 18.34
C ASP A 316 12.42 -15.06 17.76
N ALA A 317 12.27 -14.48 16.56
CA ALA A 317 10.99 -14.47 15.87
C ALA A 317 10.64 -15.88 15.35
N THR A 318 9.35 -16.21 15.33
CA THR A 318 8.85 -17.48 14.85
C THR A 318 8.56 -17.40 13.34
N LEU A 319 9.00 -18.37 12.56
CA LEU A 319 8.85 -18.43 11.11
C LEU A 319 7.71 -19.38 10.75
N LEU A 320 6.67 -18.89 10.07
CA LEU A 320 5.59 -19.70 9.48
C LEU A 320 5.91 -19.97 8.00
N PRO A 321 6.35 -21.18 7.62
CA PRO A 321 6.64 -21.52 6.23
C PRO A 321 5.35 -21.67 5.41
N ILE A 322 5.28 -21.01 4.25
CA ILE A 322 4.16 -21.15 3.33
C ILE A 322 4.73 -21.25 1.92
N ARG A 323 4.64 -22.44 1.31
CA ARG A 323 5.14 -22.67 -0.04
C ARG A 323 4.06 -22.29 -1.05
N VAL A 324 4.36 -21.31 -1.90
CA VAL A 324 3.48 -20.85 -3.00
C VAL A 324 4.20 -20.83 -4.34
N LEU A 325 5.52 -21.02 -4.33
CA LEU A 325 6.36 -21.08 -5.52
C LEU A 325 7.07 -22.42 -5.63
N SER A 326 7.27 -22.87 -6.86
CA SER A 326 8.21 -23.93 -7.17
C SER A 326 8.94 -23.63 -8.48
N ARG A 327 10.03 -24.36 -8.70
CA ARG A 327 10.86 -24.25 -9.90
C ARG A 327 10.12 -24.70 -11.17
N GLN A 328 9.17 -25.61 -11.02
CA GLN A 328 8.33 -26.09 -12.10
C GLN A 328 7.06 -25.25 -12.17
N ALA A 329 6.64 -24.83 -13.36
CA ALA A 329 5.36 -24.13 -13.48
C ALA A 329 4.22 -25.09 -13.12
N ASN A 330 3.36 -24.71 -12.17
CA ASN A 330 2.13 -25.46 -11.90
C ASN A 330 1.16 -25.22 -13.06
N PRO A 331 0.77 -26.24 -13.86
CA PRO A 331 -0.15 -26.05 -14.98
C PRO A 331 -1.55 -25.58 -14.56
N ALA A 332 -1.97 -25.87 -13.31
CA ALA A 332 -3.25 -25.45 -12.75
C ALA A 332 -3.21 -24.01 -12.20
N ASP A 333 -2.03 -23.50 -11.85
CA ASP A 333 -1.79 -22.08 -11.51
C ASP A 333 -0.51 -21.58 -12.20
N PRO A 334 -0.53 -21.41 -13.53
CA PRO A 334 0.67 -21.06 -14.31
C PRO A 334 1.26 -19.70 -13.94
N THR A 335 0.50 -18.92 -13.17
CA THR A 335 0.88 -17.57 -12.72
C THR A 335 1.24 -17.50 -11.24
N GLY A 336 1.00 -18.56 -10.46
CA GLY A 336 1.19 -18.62 -9.00
C GLY A 336 0.28 -17.69 -8.20
N ASN A 337 -0.79 -17.17 -8.79
CA ASN A 337 -1.64 -16.16 -8.15
C ASN A 337 -2.57 -16.76 -7.09
N ILE A 338 -3.15 -17.92 -7.37
CA ILE A 338 -4.11 -18.57 -6.48
C ILE A 338 -3.35 -19.07 -5.25
N ALA A 339 -2.19 -19.69 -5.44
CA ALA A 339 -1.33 -20.12 -4.34
C ALA A 339 -0.92 -18.92 -3.46
N LEU A 340 -0.50 -17.80 -4.06
CA LEU A 340 -0.14 -16.59 -3.32
C LEU A 340 -1.31 -16.00 -2.53
N ILE A 341 -2.50 -15.87 -3.12
CA ILE A 341 -3.70 -15.36 -2.44
C ILE A 341 -4.03 -16.25 -1.23
N ARG A 342 -4.07 -17.56 -1.44
CA ARG A 342 -4.35 -18.53 -0.37
C ARG A 342 -3.28 -18.50 0.72
N GLY A 343 -2.00 -18.37 0.34
CA GLY A 343 -0.91 -18.23 1.28
C GLY A 343 -1.02 -16.99 2.16
N ILE A 344 -1.44 -15.84 1.58
CA ILE A 344 -1.68 -14.62 2.35
C ILE A 344 -2.86 -14.81 3.32
N ASP A 345 -3.96 -15.40 2.86
CA ASP A 345 -5.14 -15.65 3.69
C ASP A 345 -4.84 -16.65 4.82
N TYR A 346 -4.07 -17.70 4.52
CA TYR A 346 -3.61 -18.68 5.50
C TYR A 346 -2.69 -18.06 6.55
N ALA A 347 -1.71 -17.24 6.14
CA ALA A 347 -0.86 -16.51 7.09
C ALA A 347 -1.69 -15.70 8.11
N VAL A 348 -2.75 -15.04 7.64
CA VAL A 348 -3.69 -14.30 8.49
C VAL A 348 -4.48 -15.22 9.40
N GLN A 349 -5.01 -16.33 8.87
CA GLN A 349 -5.77 -17.33 9.61
C GLN A 349 -4.96 -17.95 10.75
N MET A 350 -3.65 -18.15 10.53
CA MET A 350 -2.72 -18.69 11.53
C MET A 350 -2.16 -17.62 12.48
N GLY A 351 -2.58 -16.36 12.32
CA GLY A 351 -2.23 -15.27 13.23
C GLY A 351 -0.84 -14.69 13.03
N ALA A 352 -0.24 -14.85 11.85
CA ALA A 352 1.05 -14.22 11.56
C ALA A 352 0.93 -12.69 11.61
N GLN A 353 1.78 -12.05 12.43
CA GLN A 353 1.77 -10.59 12.56
C GLN A 353 2.58 -9.89 11.47
N VAL A 354 3.50 -10.61 10.80
CA VAL A 354 4.30 -10.09 9.68
C VAL A 354 4.17 -11.05 8.50
N ILE A 355 4.00 -10.51 7.30
CA ILE A 355 3.98 -11.29 6.05
C ILE A 355 5.10 -10.81 5.15
N ASN A 356 6.08 -11.68 4.89
CA ASN A 356 7.19 -11.43 3.99
C ASN A 356 6.85 -11.93 2.58
N LEU A 357 6.79 -11.02 1.60
CA LEU A 357 6.57 -11.31 0.19
C LEU A 357 7.81 -10.98 -0.65
N SER A 358 8.79 -11.89 -0.66
CA SER A 358 10.03 -11.78 -1.44
C SER A 358 9.84 -12.24 -2.90
N LEU A 359 8.70 -11.91 -3.51
CA LEU A 359 8.27 -12.46 -4.80
C LEU A 359 7.84 -11.37 -5.80
N ASN A 360 8.24 -11.49 -7.06
CA ASN A 360 7.83 -10.59 -8.14
C ASN A 360 7.48 -11.32 -9.46
N LYS A 361 6.48 -12.21 -9.47
CA LYS A 361 6.00 -12.74 -10.77
C LYS A 361 5.12 -11.70 -11.48
N GLY A 362 5.04 -11.78 -12.81
CA GLY A 362 4.10 -11.01 -13.64
C GLY A 362 2.66 -11.43 -13.40
N TYR A 363 2.17 -11.16 -12.20
CA TYR A 363 0.86 -11.55 -11.67
C TYR A 363 -0.28 -10.95 -12.49
N ARG A 364 -1.32 -11.75 -12.76
CA ARG A 364 -2.47 -11.38 -13.62
C ARG A 364 -3.76 -11.13 -12.84
N TYR A 365 -3.85 -11.58 -11.58
CA TYR A 365 -5.02 -11.44 -10.70
C TYR A 365 -4.81 -10.33 -9.68
N GLU A 366 -4.59 -9.11 -10.19
CA GLU A 366 -4.23 -7.98 -9.34
C GLU A 366 -5.34 -7.59 -8.37
N PHE A 367 -6.61 -7.65 -8.80
CA PHE A 367 -7.75 -7.29 -7.97
C PHE A 367 -7.81 -8.14 -6.71
N GLU A 368 -7.76 -9.44 -6.88
CA GLU A 368 -7.83 -10.45 -5.84
C GLU A 368 -6.61 -10.40 -4.94
N LEU A 369 -5.41 -10.24 -5.50
CA LEU A 369 -4.19 -10.05 -4.72
C LEU A 369 -4.26 -8.81 -3.83
N GLY A 370 -4.71 -7.67 -4.37
CA GLY A 370 -4.89 -6.48 -3.56
C GLY A 370 -5.99 -6.62 -2.50
N ALA A 371 -7.01 -7.44 -2.75
CA ALA A 371 -8.01 -7.78 -1.74
C ALA A 371 -7.43 -8.67 -0.63
N ALA A 372 -6.54 -9.60 -0.95
CA ALA A 372 -5.79 -10.40 0.03
C ALA A 372 -4.89 -9.51 0.90
N LEU A 373 -4.13 -8.60 0.29
CA LEU A 373 -3.34 -7.59 1.02
C LEU A 373 -4.21 -6.73 1.94
N GLN A 374 -5.41 -6.36 1.48
CA GLN A 374 -6.35 -5.61 2.29
C GLN A 374 -6.86 -6.43 3.49
N ARG A 375 -7.20 -7.71 3.31
CA ARG A 375 -7.61 -8.60 4.40
C ARG A 375 -6.50 -8.74 5.44
N ALA A 376 -5.26 -8.95 5.00
CA ALA A 376 -4.11 -9.01 5.90
C ALA A 376 -3.95 -7.73 6.72
N ASN A 377 -3.98 -6.57 6.07
CA ASN A 377 -3.85 -5.29 6.76
C ASN A 377 -5.00 -5.03 7.75
N GLN A 378 -6.23 -5.44 7.40
CA GLN A 378 -7.41 -5.32 8.27
C GLN A 378 -7.35 -6.27 9.48
N ALA A 379 -6.71 -7.43 9.33
CA ALA A 379 -6.45 -8.35 10.43
C ALA A 379 -5.28 -7.91 11.32
N GLY A 380 -4.59 -6.81 10.98
CA GLY A 380 -3.46 -6.27 11.74
C GLY A 380 -2.10 -6.79 11.31
N ALA A 381 -2.03 -7.64 10.28
CA ALA A 381 -0.75 -8.14 9.76
C ALA A 381 0.00 -7.07 8.96
N VAL A 382 1.30 -6.95 9.20
CA VAL A 382 2.21 -6.05 8.49
C VAL A 382 2.75 -6.76 7.26
N VAL A 383 2.34 -6.32 6.07
CA VAL A 383 2.90 -6.82 4.81
C VAL A 383 4.18 -6.07 4.44
N VAL A 384 5.23 -6.83 4.14
CA VAL A 384 6.53 -6.36 3.62
C VAL A 384 6.77 -7.01 2.25
N ILE A 385 7.08 -6.21 1.23
CA ILE A 385 7.11 -6.70 -0.16
C ILE A 385 8.35 -6.20 -0.93
N ALA A 386 8.95 -7.09 -1.72
CA ALA A 386 10.08 -6.76 -2.58
C ALA A 386 9.71 -5.77 -3.70
N ALA A 387 10.55 -4.77 -3.96
CA ALA A 387 10.31 -3.80 -5.03
C ALA A 387 10.39 -4.41 -6.45
N GLY A 388 11.11 -5.53 -6.60
CA GLY A 388 11.41 -6.17 -7.89
C GLY A 388 12.81 -5.83 -8.41
N ASN A 389 13.28 -6.62 -9.39
CA ASN A 389 14.68 -6.70 -9.82
C ASN A 389 14.89 -6.38 -11.31
N GLU A 390 13.93 -5.72 -11.96
CA GLU A 390 13.89 -5.52 -13.41
C GLU A 390 14.32 -4.12 -13.88
N ARG A 391 14.95 -3.31 -13.02
CA ARG A 391 15.35 -1.94 -13.42
C ARG A 391 16.35 -1.95 -14.57
N GLU A 392 17.43 -2.72 -14.46
CA GLU A 392 18.48 -2.80 -15.47
C GLU A 392 17.98 -3.45 -16.77
N THR A 393 17.24 -4.55 -16.66
CA THR A 393 16.83 -5.37 -17.81
C THR A 393 15.53 -4.90 -18.46
N GLY A 394 14.60 -4.36 -17.66
CA GLY A 394 13.27 -3.94 -18.08
C GLY A 394 13.05 -2.42 -18.10
N GLY A 395 14.04 -1.62 -17.69
CA GLY A 395 13.92 -0.16 -17.65
C GLY A 395 12.87 0.34 -16.67
N MET A 396 12.60 -0.43 -15.60
CA MET A 396 11.54 -0.11 -14.65
C MET A 396 11.81 1.22 -13.93
N VAL A 397 10.76 2.05 -13.85
CA VAL A 397 10.78 3.38 -13.23
C VAL A 397 9.91 3.48 -11.97
N GLN A 398 9.48 2.33 -11.47
CA GLN A 398 8.60 2.16 -10.31
C GLN A 398 8.70 0.70 -9.81
N PRO A 399 8.14 0.38 -8.63
CA PRO A 399 8.11 -0.99 -8.14
C PRO A 399 7.33 -1.93 -9.07
N SER A 400 7.50 -3.24 -8.86
CA SER A 400 6.66 -4.28 -9.48
C SER A 400 5.18 -4.02 -9.21
N GLN A 401 4.30 -4.55 -10.04
CA GLN A 401 2.89 -4.15 -10.03
C GLN A 401 2.20 -4.39 -8.68
N LEU A 402 2.42 -5.54 -8.05
CA LEU A 402 1.87 -5.84 -6.72
C LEU A 402 2.48 -4.93 -5.64
N ALA A 403 3.80 -4.73 -5.66
CA ALA A 403 4.50 -3.85 -4.73
C ALA A 403 4.01 -2.40 -4.87
N GLN A 404 3.88 -1.90 -6.10
CA GLN A 404 3.34 -0.59 -6.38
C GLN A 404 1.92 -0.47 -5.83
N ARG A 405 1.05 -1.47 -6.06
CA ARG A 405 -0.31 -1.47 -5.52
C ARG A 405 -0.34 -1.43 -3.99
N ALA A 406 0.50 -2.23 -3.34
CA ALA A 406 0.63 -2.24 -1.88
C ALA A 406 1.05 -0.86 -1.35
N MET A 407 2.08 -0.26 -1.96
CA MET A 407 2.60 1.05 -1.61
C MET A 407 1.56 2.16 -1.79
N VAL A 408 0.92 2.24 -2.96
CA VAL A 408 -0.03 3.31 -3.29
C VAL A 408 -1.33 3.19 -2.48
N SER A 409 -1.66 1.99 -2.02
CA SER A 409 -2.87 1.75 -1.21
C SER A 409 -2.59 1.76 0.28
N ASN A 410 -1.32 1.96 0.69
CA ASN A 410 -0.87 1.85 2.09
C ASN A 410 -1.25 0.49 2.72
N LEU A 411 -1.13 -0.58 1.94
CA LEU A 411 -1.41 -1.97 2.32
C LEU A 411 -0.14 -2.79 2.57
N GLY A 412 1.04 -2.21 2.30
CA GLY A 412 2.33 -2.86 2.50
C GLY A 412 3.46 -1.84 2.45
N ILE A 413 4.62 -2.22 3.02
CA ILE A 413 5.88 -1.49 2.85
C ILE A 413 6.75 -2.18 1.81
N VAL A 414 7.17 -1.41 0.81
CA VAL A 414 7.99 -1.88 -0.31
C VAL A 414 9.47 -1.69 0.01
N VAL A 415 10.29 -2.66 -0.36
CA VAL A 415 11.71 -2.68 -0.04
C VAL A 415 12.58 -2.75 -1.29
N GLY A 416 13.39 -1.71 -1.52
CA GLY A 416 14.47 -1.71 -2.51
C GLY A 416 15.79 -2.22 -1.94
N ALA A 417 16.75 -2.54 -2.80
CA ALA A 417 18.01 -3.17 -2.41
C ALA A 417 19.22 -2.21 -2.52
N LEU A 418 20.08 -2.28 -1.51
CA LEU A 418 21.41 -1.66 -1.47
C LEU A 418 22.53 -2.71 -1.50
N ASP A 419 23.69 -2.32 -2.00
CA ASP A 419 24.95 -3.03 -1.76
C ASP A 419 25.65 -2.57 -0.47
N PHE A 420 26.80 -3.18 -0.16
CA PHE A 420 27.54 -2.93 1.08
C PHE A 420 28.10 -1.51 1.19
N GLN A 421 28.24 -0.79 0.06
CA GLN A 421 28.64 0.61 0.02
C GLN A 421 27.45 1.58 0.13
N ARG A 422 26.23 1.07 0.39
CA ARG A 422 24.98 1.84 0.39
C ARG A 422 24.63 2.41 -1.00
N THR A 423 25.09 1.77 -2.07
CA THR A 423 24.69 2.11 -3.42
C THR A 423 23.40 1.37 -3.76
N MET A 424 22.43 2.06 -4.37
CA MET A 424 21.28 1.40 -4.99
C MET A 424 21.77 0.35 -5.98
N THR A 425 21.33 -0.89 -5.82
CA THR A 425 21.72 -1.95 -6.77
C THR A 425 21.11 -1.65 -8.13
N ARG A 426 21.84 -1.99 -9.20
CA ARG A 426 21.39 -1.70 -10.57
C ARG A 426 20.06 -2.38 -10.93
N PHE A 427 19.81 -3.55 -10.34
CA PHE A 427 18.60 -4.34 -10.55
C PHE A 427 17.38 -3.81 -9.78
N SER A 428 17.56 -3.15 -8.63
CA SER A 428 16.43 -2.77 -7.77
C SER A 428 15.50 -1.82 -8.51
N ASN A 429 14.22 -2.20 -8.61
CA ASN A 429 13.18 -1.31 -9.08
C ASN A 429 13.10 -0.08 -8.16
N PRO A 430 12.98 1.14 -8.72
CA PRO A 430 12.97 2.36 -7.95
C PRO A 430 11.59 2.60 -7.30
N ALA A 431 11.56 3.38 -6.23
CA ALA A 431 10.31 3.80 -5.55
C ALA A 431 9.30 4.51 -6.48
N GLY A 432 9.80 5.14 -7.54
CA GLY A 432 9.01 5.86 -8.52
C GLY A 432 8.60 7.25 -8.04
N ARG A 433 7.61 7.85 -8.73
CA ARG A 433 7.22 9.24 -8.49
C ARG A 433 6.09 9.41 -7.48
N ILE A 434 5.49 8.32 -7.03
CA ILE A 434 4.34 8.33 -6.13
C ILE A 434 4.84 7.97 -4.73
N PRO A 435 4.85 8.93 -3.80
CA PRO A 435 5.25 8.61 -2.44
C PRO A 435 4.24 7.68 -1.76
N GLY A 436 4.80 6.73 -1.02
CA GLY A 436 4.13 5.75 -0.20
C GLY A 436 5.20 4.98 0.60
N PRO A 437 4.81 3.98 1.39
CA PRO A 437 5.75 3.23 2.21
C PRO A 437 6.78 2.49 1.34
N PHE A 438 7.92 3.13 1.12
CA PHE A 438 9.06 2.59 0.39
C PHE A 438 10.34 2.95 1.14
N VAL A 439 11.12 1.93 1.45
CA VAL A 439 12.42 2.04 2.11
C VAL A 439 13.42 1.16 1.37
N VAL A 440 14.70 1.26 1.73
CA VAL A 440 15.74 0.38 1.20
C VAL A 440 16.48 -0.34 2.31
N ALA A 441 16.99 -1.51 1.99
CA ALA A 441 17.72 -2.38 2.91
C ALA A 441 18.82 -3.17 2.16
N PRO A 442 19.77 -3.79 2.87
CA PRO A 442 20.80 -4.66 2.28
C PRO A 442 20.22 -5.76 1.39
N GLY A 443 20.68 -5.88 0.14
CA GLY A 443 20.13 -6.87 -0.78
C GLY A 443 21.09 -7.38 -1.86
N SER A 444 22.38 -7.08 -1.76
CA SER A 444 23.40 -7.60 -2.68
C SER A 444 24.45 -8.43 -1.94
N ILE A 445 24.83 -9.58 -2.48
CA ILE A 445 25.82 -10.50 -1.90
C ILE A 445 25.45 -10.83 -0.45
N MET A 446 24.23 -11.36 -0.28
CA MET A 446 23.65 -11.66 1.02
C MET A 446 23.90 -13.11 1.39
N HIS A 447 24.63 -13.32 2.49
CA HIS A 447 24.90 -14.63 3.04
C HIS A 447 23.77 -15.06 3.97
N SER A 448 23.19 -16.23 3.72
CA SER A 448 22.09 -16.78 4.54
C SER A 448 21.97 -18.30 4.39
N THR A 449 21.06 -18.88 5.15
CA THR A 449 20.73 -20.30 5.18
C THR A 449 20.27 -20.81 3.82
N PHE A 450 20.60 -22.05 3.50
CA PHE A 450 20.27 -22.73 2.26
C PHE A 450 19.94 -24.20 2.58
N PRO A 451 19.08 -24.90 1.81
CA PRO A 451 18.63 -26.24 2.16
C PRO A 451 19.77 -27.23 2.45
N ALA A 452 19.45 -28.24 3.26
CA ALA A 452 20.38 -29.27 3.74
C ALA A 452 21.49 -28.72 4.66
N GLY A 453 21.15 -27.72 5.49
CA GLY A 453 22.06 -27.14 6.47
C GLY A 453 23.21 -26.32 5.87
N GLN A 454 23.06 -25.86 4.63
CA GLN A 454 24.10 -25.11 3.91
C GLN A 454 23.92 -23.61 4.08
N LEU A 455 24.92 -22.85 3.64
CA LEU A 455 24.82 -21.39 3.49
C LEU A 455 25.03 -21.03 2.02
N GLY A 456 24.40 -19.94 1.59
CA GLY A 456 24.43 -19.48 0.20
C GLY A 456 24.46 -17.96 0.09
N LEU A 457 24.91 -17.48 -1.07
CA LEU A 457 24.91 -16.07 -1.43
C LEU A 457 23.84 -15.79 -2.49
N LEU A 458 22.95 -14.83 -2.23
CA LEU A 458 21.95 -14.36 -3.19
C LEU A 458 21.93 -12.84 -3.29
N ASP A 459 21.46 -12.35 -4.43
CA ASP A 459 21.22 -10.95 -4.74
C ASP A 459 19.73 -10.74 -5.03
N GLY A 460 19.13 -9.68 -4.51
CA GLY A 460 17.78 -9.28 -4.86
C GLY A 460 17.12 -8.36 -3.85
N THR A 461 16.08 -7.66 -4.29
CA THR A 461 15.10 -7.04 -3.38
C THR A 461 14.44 -8.09 -2.48
N SER A 462 14.43 -9.36 -2.91
CA SER A 462 14.07 -10.53 -2.10
C SER A 462 14.93 -10.73 -0.86
N MET A 463 16.19 -10.28 -0.85
CA MET A 463 17.07 -10.33 0.33
C MET A 463 17.01 -9.04 1.15
N ALA A 464 16.60 -7.92 0.55
CA ALA A 464 16.33 -6.68 1.28
C ALA A 464 15.04 -6.76 2.11
N THR A 465 14.00 -7.37 1.54
CA THR A 465 12.68 -7.57 2.18
C THR A 465 12.77 -8.24 3.56
N PRO A 466 13.47 -9.37 3.75
CA PRO A 466 13.54 -10.05 5.05
C PRO A 466 14.26 -9.24 6.14
N HIS A 467 15.18 -8.33 5.77
CA HIS A 467 15.74 -7.41 6.76
C HIS A 467 14.65 -6.52 7.36
N VAL A 468 13.76 -5.96 6.52
CA VAL A 468 12.64 -5.13 6.99
C VAL A 468 11.61 -5.97 7.73
N SER A 469 11.32 -7.20 7.29
CA SER A 469 10.44 -8.14 8.01
C SER A 469 10.95 -8.43 9.42
N GLY A 470 12.27 -8.66 9.57
CA GLY A 470 12.92 -8.80 10.87
C GLY A 470 12.81 -7.52 11.72
N ILE A 471 13.04 -6.34 11.15
CA ILE A 471 12.87 -5.07 11.89
C ILE A 471 11.43 -4.90 12.38
N VAL A 472 10.44 -5.23 11.56
CA VAL A 472 9.03 -5.22 11.97
C VAL A 472 8.80 -6.19 13.13
N ALA A 473 9.39 -7.39 13.10
CA ALA A 473 9.29 -8.32 14.22
C ALA A 473 9.92 -7.76 15.50
N LEU A 474 11.06 -7.09 15.42
CA LEU A 474 11.66 -6.38 16.56
C LEU A 474 10.70 -5.29 17.09
N MET A 475 10.11 -4.48 16.22
CA MET A 475 9.13 -3.44 16.59
C MET A 475 7.91 -4.03 17.31
N LEU A 476 7.33 -5.11 16.77
CA LEU A 476 6.13 -5.74 17.33
C LEU A 476 6.43 -6.51 18.64
N SER A 477 7.64 -7.05 18.80
CA SER A 477 8.06 -7.65 20.07
C SER A 477 8.22 -6.60 21.18
N ALA A 478 8.61 -5.38 20.82
CA ALA A 478 8.73 -4.25 21.74
C ALA A 478 7.39 -3.56 22.02
N ASN A 479 6.51 -3.47 21.02
CA ASN A 479 5.17 -2.89 21.14
C ASN A 479 4.16 -3.69 20.28
N PRO A 480 3.43 -4.64 20.87
CA PRO A 480 2.50 -5.51 20.14
C PRO A 480 1.21 -4.81 19.68
N ASP A 481 0.92 -3.60 20.20
CA ASP A 481 -0.31 -2.86 19.87
C ASP A 481 -0.19 -2.00 18.59
N LEU A 482 0.97 -2.02 17.93
CA LEU A 482 1.18 -1.25 16.71
C LEU A 482 0.31 -1.76 15.56
N THR A 483 -0.49 -0.86 14.99
CA THR A 483 -1.20 -1.12 13.75
C THR A 483 -0.25 -1.11 12.54
N PRO A 484 -0.58 -1.81 11.44
CA PRO A 484 0.24 -1.75 10.22
C PRO A 484 0.52 -0.34 9.72
N ALA A 485 -0.47 0.56 9.79
CA ALA A 485 -0.29 1.95 9.40
C ALA A 485 0.70 2.71 10.28
N GLN A 486 0.78 2.40 11.58
CA GLN A 486 1.79 2.97 12.47
C GLN A 486 3.18 2.41 12.17
N VAL A 487 3.29 1.11 11.90
CA VAL A 487 4.56 0.47 11.52
C VAL A 487 5.12 1.09 10.24
N TYR A 488 4.31 1.19 9.18
CA TYR A 488 4.74 1.80 7.92
C TYR A 488 5.21 3.24 8.12
N ARG A 489 4.44 4.02 8.89
CA ARG A 489 4.81 5.41 9.21
C ARG A 489 6.16 5.45 9.93
N ILE A 490 6.33 4.69 11.01
CA ILE A 490 7.55 4.68 11.82
C ILE A 490 8.75 4.35 10.92
N LEU A 491 8.68 3.25 10.17
CA LEU A 491 9.77 2.84 9.26
C LEU A 491 10.14 3.94 8.26
N THR A 492 9.15 4.65 7.70
CA THR A 492 9.42 5.76 6.76
C THR A 492 9.93 7.03 7.44
N GLU A 493 9.53 7.30 8.68
CA GLU A 493 9.94 8.50 9.43
C GLU A 493 11.35 8.34 10.04
N THR A 494 11.76 7.11 10.34
CA THR A 494 13.08 6.80 10.90
C THR A 494 14.11 6.37 9.83
N ALA A 495 13.68 6.17 8.59
CA ALA A 495 14.59 5.88 7.48
C ALA A 495 15.48 7.08 7.13
N THR A 496 16.70 6.79 6.68
CA THR A 496 17.77 7.77 6.46
C THR A 496 18.23 7.78 4.99
N PRO A 497 18.17 8.93 4.28
CA PRO A 497 18.79 9.06 2.96
C PRO A 497 20.33 9.18 3.00
N GLN A 498 20.91 9.34 4.20
CA GLN A 498 22.32 9.69 4.36
C GLN A 498 23.24 8.57 3.87
N GLY A 499 24.18 8.92 2.99
CA GLY A 499 25.18 8.01 2.48
C GLY A 499 24.68 7.08 1.37
N ILE A 500 23.41 7.19 0.94
CA ILE A 500 22.92 6.42 -0.20
C ILE A 500 23.45 7.04 -1.50
N THR A 501 24.08 6.22 -2.32
CA THR A 501 24.56 6.59 -3.65
C THR A 501 23.74 5.87 -4.73
N LEU A 502 23.81 6.40 -5.96
CA LEU A 502 23.19 5.76 -7.12
C LEU A 502 24.30 5.22 -8.01
N THR A 503 24.08 4.04 -8.60
CA THR A 503 24.95 3.59 -9.70
C THR A 503 24.87 4.62 -10.84
N PRO A 504 26.01 5.05 -11.40
CA PRO A 504 26.06 6.00 -12.52
C PRO A 504 25.17 5.63 -13.71
#